data_AF-A0A1D6GF91-F1
#
_entry.id   AF-A0A1D6GF91-F1
#
_cell.length_a   1.000
_cell.length_b   1.000
_cell.length_c   1.000
_cell.angle_alpha   90.00
_cell.angle_beta   90.00
_cell.angle_gamma   90.00
#
_symmetry.space_group_name_H-M   'P 1'
#
loop_
_entity.id
_entity.type
_entity.pdbx_description
1 polymer ?
#
loop_
_entity_poly.entity_id
_entity_poly.type
_entity_poly.pdbx_seq_one_letter_code
_entity_poly.pdbx_strand_id
1 'polypeptide(L)' 'MEGFNWAHEQKVVTIFSAPNYCYRCGNMASILEVDDCREHTFIQFEPAPRRGEPDVTRRTPDYFL' A
#
# COMPACT_ATOMS: atom_id res chain seq x y z
N MET A 1 0.68 -6.26 -3.73
CA MET A 1 -0.59 -5.87 -3.06
C MET A 1 -0.73 -4.36 -3.18
N GLU A 2 -1.86 -3.87 -3.69
CA GLU A 2 -2.04 -2.52 -4.25
C GLU A 2 -2.29 -1.41 -3.22
N GLY A 3 -2.35 -1.73 -1.93
CA GLY A 3 -2.63 -0.75 -0.87
C GLY A 3 -4.12 -0.44 -0.70
N PHE A 4 -5.00 -0.97 -1.55
CA PHE A 4 -6.44 -1.01 -1.34
C PHE A 4 -7.04 -2.32 -1.87
N ASN A 5 -8.27 -2.64 -1.44
CA ASN A 5 -9.05 -3.75 -1.99
C ASN A 5 -10.55 -3.51 -1.80
N TRP A 6 -11.34 -3.61 -2.88
CA TRP A 6 -12.79 -3.63 -2.81
C TRP A 6 -13.29 -5.04 -2.50
N ALA A 7 -14.28 -5.14 -1.62
CA ALA A 7 -14.91 -6.40 -1.26
C ALA A 7 -16.42 -6.20 -1.10
N HIS A 8 -17.14 -7.31 -0.94
CA HIS A 8 -18.58 -7.32 -0.65
C HIS A 8 -19.36 -6.48 -1.69
N GLU A 9 -19.24 -6.82 -2.98
CA GLU A 9 -19.92 -6.11 -4.09
C GLU A 9 -19.64 -4.59 -4.10
N GLN A 10 -18.38 -4.22 -3.85
CA GLN A 10 -17.91 -2.83 -3.75
C GLN A 10 -18.63 -2.01 -2.68
N LYS A 11 -19.17 -2.66 -1.64
CA LYS A 11 -19.76 -1.98 -0.48
C LYS A 11 -18.75 -1.70 0.63
N VAL A 12 -17.60 -2.38 0.60
CA VAL A 12 -16.53 -2.21 1.59
C VAL A 12 -15.21 -2.06 0.87
N VAL A 13 -14.42 -1.08 1.27
CA VAL A 13 -13.03 -0.92 0.84
C VAL A 13 -12.10 -1.00 2.04
N THR A 14 -11.06 -1.82 1.91
CA THR A 14 -9.91 -1.80 2.83
C THR A 14 -8.85 -0.90 2.24
N ILE A 15 -8.37 0.08 3.01
CA ILE A 15 -7.25 0.96 2.65
C ILE A 15 -6.07 0.66 3.57
N PHE A 16 -4.88 0.55 3.00
CA PHE A 16 -3.64 0.39 3.74
C PHE A 16 -2.62 1.45 3.31
N SER A 17 -2.23 2.32 4.24
CA SER A 17 -1.44 3.52 3.94
C SER A 17 0.05 3.42 4.33
N ALA A 18 0.54 2.22 4.65
CA ALA A 18 1.95 1.98 5.00
C ALA A 18 2.65 1.17 3.88
N PRO A 19 3.45 1.79 3.00
CA PRO A 19 4.08 1.08 1.90
C PRO A 19 5.27 0.25 2.41
N ASN A 20 5.51 -0.90 1.81
CA ASN A 20 6.49 -1.90 2.23
C ASN A 20 6.43 -2.16 3.74
N TYR A 21 5.27 -2.62 4.21
CA TYR A 21 5.00 -2.83 5.63
C TYR A 21 6.08 -3.67 6.30
N CYS A 22 6.59 -3.13 7.42
CA CYS A 22 7.70 -3.69 8.18
C CYS A 22 8.96 -4.02 7.35
N TYR A 23 9.14 -3.38 6.19
CA TYR A 23 10.21 -3.67 5.22
C TYR A 23 10.22 -5.10 4.68
N ARG A 24 9.06 -5.78 4.71
CA ARG A 24 8.94 -7.20 4.38
C ARG A 24 7.93 -7.50 3.30
N CYS A 25 6.80 -6.79 3.33
CA CYS A 25 5.64 -7.18 2.55
C CYS A 25 5.70 -6.69 1.10
N GLY A 26 6.53 -5.68 0.79
CA GLY A 26 6.62 -5.12 -0.56
C GLY A 26 5.29 -4.59 -1.10
N ASN A 27 4.31 -4.32 -0.24
CA ASN A 27 3.01 -3.79 -0.63
C ASN A 27 3.12 -2.31 -1.00
N MET A 28 2.28 -1.86 -1.92
CA MET A 28 2.01 -0.44 -2.10
C MET A 28 1.13 0.07 -0.97
N ALA A 29 1.10 1.39 -0.80
CA ALA A 29 0.12 2.06 0.03
C ALA A 29 -0.88 2.83 -0.82
N SER A 30 -2.04 3.13 -0.24
CA SER A 30 -3.06 3.95 -0.88
C SER A 30 -3.72 4.94 0.08
N ILE A 31 -4.23 6.03 -0.48
CA ILE A 31 -5.16 7.00 0.11
C ILE A 31 -6.43 6.98 -0.75
N LEU A 32 -7.59 7.06 -0.11
CA LEU A 32 -8.87 7.25 -0.78
C LEU A 32 -9.30 8.71 -0.62
N GLU A 33 -9.33 9.44 -1.73
CA GLU A 33 -9.96 10.76 -1.83
C GLU A 33 -11.45 10.58 -2.17
N VAL A 34 -12.31 11.30 -1.45
CA VAL A 34 -13.75 11.33 -1.69
C VAL A 34 -14.15 12.80 -1.89
N ASP A 35 -14.69 13.12 -3.06
CA ASP A 35 -15.08 14.49 -3.40
C ASP A 35 -16.53 14.81 -2.99
N ASP A 36 -16.94 16.06 -3.25
CA ASP A 36 -18.30 16.53 -2.95
C ASP A 36 -19.39 15.83 -3.78
N CYS A 37 -19.02 15.26 -4.94
CA CYS A 37 -19.89 14.47 -5.81
C CYS A 37 -19.94 12.98 -5.40
N ARG A 38 -19.21 12.59 -4.35
CA ARG A 38 -19.01 11.20 -3.89
C ARG A 38 -18.25 10.32 -4.89
N GLU A 39 -17.45 10.94 -5.75
CA GLU A 39 -16.48 10.21 -6.55
C GLU A 39 -15.31 9.76 -5.67
N HIS A 40 -14.78 8.58 -5.99
CA HIS A 40 -13.76 7.89 -5.21
C HIS A 40 -12.48 7.80 -6.05
N THR A 41 -11.43 8.50 -5.62
CA THR A 41 -10.13 8.47 -6.29
C THR A 41 -9.09 7.81 -5.39
N PHE A 42 -8.47 6.75 -5.90
CA PHE A 42 -7.38 6.05 -5.20
C PHE A 42 -6.03 6.65 -5.61
N ILE A 43 -5.28 7.12 -4.62
CA ILE A 43 -3.92 7.63 -4.80
C ILE A 43 -2.98 6.57 -4.24
N GLN A 44 -2.26 5.86 -5.10
CA GLN A 44 -1.30 4.83 -4.71
C GLN A 44 0.12 5.38 -4.66
N PHE A 45 0.92 4.91 -3.71
CA PHE A 45 2.31 5.34 -3.56
C PHE A 45 3.21 4.23 -3.02
N GLU A 46 4.49 4.34 -3.40
CA GLU A 46 5.58 3.46 -2.98
C GLU A 46 6.30 4.02 -1.73
N PRO A 47 7.18 3.23 -1.07
CA PRO A 47 8.00 3.74 0.01
C PRO A 47 8.83 4.93 -0.45
N ALA A 48 8.95 5.93 0.42
CA ALA A 48 9.85 7.05 0.14
C ALA A 48 11.29 6.54 -0.08
N PRO A 49 12.05 7.15 -1.01
CA PRO A 49 13.46 6.81 -1.21
C PRO A 49 14.26 6.92 0.09
N ARG A 50 15.11 5.93 0.37
CA ARG A 50 16.01 5.99 1.54
C ARG A 50 17.16 6.96 1.25
N ARG A 51 17.36 7.93 2.14
CA ARG A 51 18.52 8.85 2.03
C ARG A 51 19.80 8.13 2.46
N GLY A 52 20.73 7.96 1.53
CA GLY A 52 22.12 7.58 1.84
C GLY A 52 22.39 6.10 2.12
N GLU A 53 21.42 5.20 1.94
CA GLU A 53 21.64 3.75 2.04
C GLU A 53 21.60 3.10 0.65
N PRO A 54 22.48 2.12 0.36
CA PRO A 54 22.33 1.28 -0.82
C PRO A 54 21.00 0.52 -0.76
N ASP A 55 20.46 0.15 -1.91
CA ASP A 55 19.16 -0.51 -2.04
C ASP A 55 19.21 -1.93 -1.44
N VAL A 56 19.01 -2.02 -0.12
CA VAL A 56 19.01 -3.30 0.59
C VAL A 56 17.66 -3.97 0.37
N THR A 57 17.58 -4.78 -0.68
CA THR A 57 16.51 -5.77 -0.84
C THR A 57 16.73 -6.91 0.17
N ARG A 58 16.42 -6.66 1.44
CA ARG A 58 16.29 -7.74 2.43
C ARG A 58 15.11 -8.59 2.00
N ARG A 59 15.36 -9.68 1.27
CA ARG A 59 14.34 -10.69 0.97
C ARG A 59 13.81 -11.22 2.30
N THR A 60 12.51 -11.08 2.51
CA THR A 60 11.82 -11.70 3.64
C THR A 60 11.99 -13.22 3.53
N PRO A 61 12.53 -13.89 4.56
CA PRO A 61 12.62 -15.35 4.55
C PRO A 61 11.26 -16.01 4.41
N ASP A 62 11.22 -17.16 3.71
CA ASP A 62 9.97 -17.87 3.37
C ASP A 62 9.14 -18.29 4.60
N TYR A 63 9.74 -18.41 5.78
CA TYR A 63 9.04 -18.79 7.02
C TYR A 63 8.19 -17.68 7.65
N PHE A 64 8.22 -16.45 7.10
CA PHE A 64 7.38 -15.33 7.54
C PHE A 64 6.14 -15.09 6.64
N LEU A 65 5.89 -15.97 5.67
CA LEU A 65 4.74 -15.94 4.75
C LEU A 65 3.68 -16.98 5.14
#